data_AF-A0A0B1SRV3-F1
#
_entry.id   AF-A0A0B1SRV3-F1
#
_cell.length_a   1.000
_cell.length_b   1.000
_cell.length_c   1.000
_cell.angle_alpha   90.00
_cell.angle_beta   90.00
_cell.angle_gamma   90.00
#
_symmetry.space_group_name_H-M   'P 1'
#
loop_
_entity.id
_entity.type
_entity.pdbx_description
1 polymer ?
#
loop_
_entity_poly.entity_id
_entity_poly.type
_entity_poly.pdbx_seq_one_letter_code
_entity_poly.pdbx_strand_id
1 'polypeptide(L)'
;MRETFAISADGTLTAIKPLKRSIRSVYSVPIVEQPMGGRPLSRTFIVGTSCFANVSMVFVDEDASATEILPEANATTLLIDPVTELDLKAMALGSSAICQPINNDRYEVSHVSSDCLVTIEQSIDADVIATAINNQTVEVALRALKILPKLESSMLQLVLYALPSGIAELLSELQRTYADLTFYPIAVDTVTYRTTLLLTILDRNHKVIAAKDSLDIVRSFLQKDEFPHILLESMETDLCANITCANAGVCRQRVLYKNRSLTLAAPGSIWSIPEGVGVARCDCKPGFTGEWCDDVKKCDDVTCPNGKCTLGGDCIRDCEKTCKK
;
A
#
# COMPACT_ATOMS: atom_id res chain seq x y z
N MET A 1 -16.68 -19.00 22.37
CA MET A 1 -16.01 -19.53 21.16
C MET A 1 -15.60 -20.97 21.46
N ARG A 2 -15.76 -21.92 20.54
CA ARG A 2 -15.22 -23.28 20.72
C ARG A 2 -13.76 -23.27 20.29
N GLU A 3 -12.87 -23.85 21.09
CA GLU A 3 -11.43 -23.87 20.82
C GLU A 3 -11.15 -24.53 19.46
N THR A 4 -10.48 -23.78 18.59
CA THR A 4 -10.03 -24.23 17.25
C THR A 4 -8.55 -24.59 17.28
N PHE A 5 -7.78 -23.95 18.16
CA PHE A 5 -6.35 -24.17 18.37
C PHE A 5 -6.08 -24.53 19.83
N ALA A 6 -5.05 -25.32 20.09
CA ALA A 6 -4.53 -25.63 21.42
C ALA A 6 -3.00 -25.55 21.44
N ILE A 7 -2.46 -24.92 22.49
CA ILE A 7 -1.03 -24.84 22.75
C ILE A 7 -0.62 -25.96 23.72
N SER A 8 0.42 -26.70 23.39
CA SER A 8 1.03 -27.69 24.29
C SER A 8 2.09 -27.04 25.20
N ALA A 9 2.48 -27.75 26.27
CA ALA A 9 3.35 -27.21 27.32
C ALA A 9 4.79 -26.87 26.87
N ASP A 10 5.18 -27.30 25.68
CA ASP A 10 6.42 -26.97 24.98
C ASP A 10 6.33 -25.68 24.14
N GLY A 11 5.14 -25.06 24.05
CA GLY A 11 4.86 -23.89 23.23
C GLY A 11 4.42 -24.21 21.80
N THR A 12 4.32 -25.49 21.41
CA THR A 12 3.84 -25.87 20.08
C THR A 12 2.34 -25.62 19.98
N LEU A 13 1.88 -25.03 18.87
CA LEU A 13 0.50 -24.62 18.69
C LEU A 13 -0.15 -25.37 17.52
N THR A 14 -1.24 -26.07 17.82
CA THR A 14 -1.88 -27.04 16.92
C THR A 14 -3.33 -26.69 16.67
N ALA A 15 -3.84 -26.94 15.47
CA ALA A 15 -5.27 -26.90 15.19
C ALA A 15 -5.92 -28.20 15.70
N ILE A 16 -6.86 -28.10 16.65
CA ILE A 16 -7.55 -29.26 17.24
C ILE A 16 -8.81 -29.69 16.49
N LYS A 17 -9.14 -28.97 15.40
CA LYS A 17 -10.20 -29.31 14.45
C LYS A 17 -9.75 -28.92 13.04
N PRO A 18 -10.26 -29.57 11.98
CA PRO A 18 -10.11 -29.07 10.62
C PRO A 18 -10.55 -27.61 10.55
N LEU A 19 -9.71 -26.77 9.97
CA LEU A 19 -9.98 -25.34 9.83
C LEU A 19 -11.08 -25.18 8.78
N LYS A 20 -12.19 -24.55 9.17
CA LYS A 20 -13.42 -24.45 8.36
C LYS A 20 -13.63 -23.07 7.70
N ARG A 21 -12.62 -22.19 7.74
CA ARG A 21 -12.65 -20.93 6.98
C ARG A 21 -11.97 -21.13 5.63
N SER A 22 -12.13 -20.17 4.72
CA SER A 22 -11.50 -20.20 3.41
C SER A 22 -9.97 -20.18 3.50
N ILE A 23 -9.36 -20.54 2.38
CA ILE A 23 -7.93 -20.39 2.06
C ILE A 23 -7.45 -18.99 2.47
N ARG A 24 -6.19 -18.87 2.93
CA ARG A 24 -5.53 -17.61 3.35
C ARG A 24 -6.16 -16.90 4.56
N SER A 25 -6.96 -17.61 5.37
CA SER A 25 -7.52 -17.05 6.60
C SER A 25 -6.47 -16.59 7.62
N VAL A 26 -6.71 -15.41 8.21
CA VAL A 26 -5.98 -14.87 9.37
C VAL A 26 -6.70 -15.25 10.66
N TYR A 27 -5.96 -15.77 11.64
CA TYR A 27 -6.52 -16.23 12.92
C TYR A 27 -5.90 -15.49 14.11
N SER A 28 -6.70 -14.67 14.79
CA SER A 28 -6.37 -14.12 16.11
C SER A 28 -6.69 -15.14 17.21
N VAL A 29 -5.68 -15.49 18.02
CA VAL A 29 -5.71 -16.55 19.03
C VAL A 29 -5.08 -16.01 20.32
N PRO A 30 -5.87 -15.68 21.36
CA PRO A 30 -5.32 -15.28 22.64
C PRO A 30 -4.60 -16.44 23.34
N ILE A 31 -3.41 -16.19 23.87
CA ILE A 31 -2.62 -17.15 24.65
C ILE A 31 -2.30 -16.49 25.99
N VAL A 32 -2.70 -17.15 27.09
CA VAL A 32 -2.45 -16.65 28.43
C VAL A 32 -1.21 -17.35 28.97
N GLU A 33 -0.15 -16.58 29.21
CA GLU A 33 1.02 -17.08 29.92
C GLU A 33 0.76 -16.99 31.43
N GLN A 34 0.82 -18.14 32.10
CA GLN A 34 0.66 -18.24 33.54
C GLN A 34 2.01 -18.57 34.19
N PRO A 35 2.77 -17.57 34.67
CA PRO A 35 4.06 -17.81 35.32
C PRO A 35 3.88 -18.58 36.63
N MET A 36 4.91 -19.33 37.04
CA MET A 36 4.90 -20.12 38.30
C MET A 36 4.67 -19.29 39.58
N GLY A 37 4.77 -17.97 39.50
CA GLY A 37 4.27 -17.05 40.51
C GLY A 37 3.98 -15.68 39.91
N GLY A 38 2.89 -15.03 40.34
CA GLY A 38 2.47 -13.72 39.86
C GLY A 38 1.01 -13.68 39.37
N ARG A 39 0.58 -12.54 38.84
CA ARG A 39 -0.71 -12.45 38.12
C ARG A 39 -0.55 -13.04 36.71
N PRO A 40 -1.56 -13.75 36.17
CA PRO A 40 -1.54 -14.20 34.78
C PRO A 40 -1.38 -13.02 33.82
N LEU A 41 -0.57 -13.19 32.77
CA LEU A 41 -0.42 -12.22 31.70
C LEU A 41 -1.18 -12.74 30.48
N SER A 42 -2.35 -12.16 30.23
CA SER A 42 -3.06 -12.39 28.97
C SER A 42 -2.40 -11.59 27.85
N ARG A 43 -2.01 -12.27 26.77
CA ARG A 43 -1.50 -11.67 25.54
C ARG A 43 -2.30 -12.22 24.36
N THR A 44 -2.56 -11.39 23.36
CA THR A 44 -3.22 -11.85 22.13
C THR A 44 -2.15 -12.15 21.09
N PHE A 45 -2.17 -13.37 20.53
CA PHE A 45 -1.24 -13.82 19.48
C PHE A 45 -2.05 -14.13 18.20
N ILE A 46 -1.36 -14.39 17.08
CA ILE A 46 -1.96 -14.70 15.76
C ILE A 46 -1.15 -15.89 15.17
N VAL A 47 -1.74 -16.94 14.57
CA VAL A 47 -1.23 -18.35 14.76
C VAL A 47 -1.17 -19.28 13.50
N GLY A 48 -0.17 -20.17 13.24
CA GLY A 48 1.02 -20.63 14.04
C GLY A 48 2.47 -20.86 13.45
N THR A 49 2.84 -20.81 12.14
CA THR A 49 4.25 -21.05 11.65
C THR A 49 4.96 -19.99 10.75
N SER A 50 5.79 -19.13 11.37
CA SER A 50 7.03 -18.54 10.78
C SER A 50 7.87 -17.94 11.93
N CYS A 51 9.13 -18.35 12.09
CA CYS A 51 9.89 -18.09 13.32
C CYS A 51 10.89 -16.92 13.21
N PHE A 52 10.45 -15.69 13.46
CA PHE A 52 11.32 -14.63 13.99
C PHE A 52 10.60 -13.78 15.05
N ALA A 53 11.37 -13.20 15.98
CA ALA A 53 10.92 -12.98 17.35
C ALA A 53 9.97 -11.78 17.59
N ASN A 54 9.17 -11.93 18.66
CA ASN A 54 8.42 -10.92 19.42
C ASN A 54 7.02 -10.48 18.94
N VAL A 55 6.56 -10.84 17.75
CA VAL A 55 5.11 -10.99 17.48
C VAL A 55 4.89 -12.18 16.55
N SER A 56 4.41 -13.30 17.08
CA SER A 56 3.95 -14.41 16.24
C SER A 56 2.63 -14.01 15.56
N MET A 57 2.66 -13.92 14.23
CA MET A 57 1.51 -13.67 13.36
C MET A 57 1.56 -14.61 12.18
N VAL A 58 0.43 -15.20 11.83
CA VAL A 58 0.42 -16.22 10.78
C VAL A 58 -0.94 -16.41 10.12
N PHE A 59 -0.79 -16.94 8.91
CA PHE A 59 -1.68 -17.02 7.79
C PHE A 59 -1.73 -18.50 7.40
N VAL A 60 -2.92 -19.04 7.16
CA VAL A 60 -3.07 -20.42 6.70
C VAL A 60 -3.34 -20.39 5.19
N ASP A 61 -2.30 -20.55 4.39
CA ASP A 61 -2.40 -20.66 2.93
C ASP A 61 -2.31 -22.14 2.51
N GLU A 62 -3.47 -22.80 2.45
CA GLU A 62 -3.60 -24.22 2.12
C GLU A 62 -3.27 -24.53 0.64
N ASP A 63 -3.39 -23.52 -0.24
CA ASP A 63 -3.26 -23.66 -1.71
C ASP A 63 -1.98 -23.01 -2.29
N ALA A 64 -1.03 -22.60 -1.45
CA ALA A 64 0.26 -22.04 -1.89
C ALA A 64 1.06 -22.98 -2.82
N SER A 65 0.74 -24.27 -2.84
CA SER A 65 1.32 -25.31 -3.70
C SER A 65 0.38 -25.81 -4.82
N ALA A 66 -0.85 -25.31 -4.91
CA ALA A 66 -1.92 -25.88 -5.76
C ALA A 66 -2.64 -24.84 -6.64
N THR A 67 -2.14 -23.61 -6.74
CA THR A 67 -2.78 -22.57 -7.56
C THR A 67 -2.54 -22.82 -9.06
N GLU A 68 -3.57 -23.20 -9.81
CA GLU A 68 -3.52 -23.24 -11.28
C GLU A 68 -3.38 -21.82 -11.86
N ILE A 69 -2.61 -21.67 -12.95
CA ILE A 69 -2.53 -20.40 -13.67
C ILE A 69 -3.88 -20.16 -14.35
N LEU A 70 -4.57 -19.10 -13.94
CA LEU A 70 -5.83 -18.70 -14.56
C LEU A 70 -5.57 -18.13 -15.97
N PRO A 71 -6.41 -18.47 -16.97
CA PRO A 71 -6.25 -18.00 -18.35
C PRO A 71 -6.54 -16.50 -18.51
N GLU A 72 -7.21 -15.89 -17.53
CA GLU A 72 -7.55 -14.46 -17.48
C GLU A 72 -7.09 -13.87 -16.14
N ALA A 73 -6.50 -12.67 -16.16
CA ALA A 73 -6.14 -11.94 -14.94
C ALA A 73 -6.25 -10.42 -15.12
N ASN A 74 -6.60 -9.72 -14.04
CA ASN A 74 -6.65 -8.27 -13.99
C ASN A 74 -5.36 -7.73 -13.36
N ALA A 75 -4.59 -6.91 -14.09
CA ALA A 75 -3.42 -6.23 -13.57
C ALA A 75 -3.69 -4.72 -13.43
N THR A 76 -3.57 -4.18 -12.22
CA THR A 76 -3.64 -2.73 -11.97
C THR A 76 -2.30 -2.22 -11.48
N THR A 77 -1.74 -1.19 -12.13
CA THR A 77 -0.54 -0.49 -11.69
C THR A 77 -0.86 0.96 -11.35
N LEU A 78 -0.11 1.56 -10.41
CA LEU A 78 -0.18 3.00 -10.15
C LEU A 78 1.15 3.68 -10.49
N LEU A 79 1.05 4.68 -11.36
CA LEU A 79 2.19 5.40 -11.93
C LEU A 79 2.57 6.60 -11.04
N ILE A 80 3.83 6.62 -10.59
CA ILE A 80 4.47 7.75 -9.87
C ILE A 80 5.65 8.31 -10.66
N ASP A 81 6.51 7.42 -11.16
CA ASP A 81 7.62 7.74 -12.02
C ASP A 81 7.17 7.63 -13.50
N PRO A 82 7.77 8.37 -14.47
CA PRO A 82 7.54 8.16 -15.90
C PRO A 82 7.66 6.72 -16.41
N VAL A 83 8.30 5.82 -15.66
CA VAL A 83 8.37 4.38 -16.00
C VAL A 83 7.98 3.56 -14.77
N THR A 84 6.99 2.68 -14.89
CA THR A 84 6.62 1.72 -13.84
C THR A 84 6.69 0.29 -14.38
N GLU A 85 7.38 -0.59 -13.65
CA GLU A 85 7.46 -2.01 -13.97
C GLU A 85 6.35 -2.79 -13.25
N LEU A 86 5.77 -3.76 -13.96
CA LEU A 86 4.83 -4.75 -13.44
C LEU A 86 5.44 -6.14 -13.60
N ASP A 87 5.58 -6.86 -12.50
CA ASP A 87 6.15 -8.21 -12.48
C ASP A 87 5.05 -9.29 -12.59
N LEU A 88 4.97 -9.95 -13.75
CA LEU A 88 4.04 -11.06 -13.98
C LEU A 88 4.55 -12.41 -13.44
N LYS A 89 5.80 -12.54 -12.97
CA LYS A 89 6.28 -13.78 -12.30
C LYS A 89 5.42 -14.11 -11.09
N ALA A 90 4.83 -13.10 -10.45
CA ALA A 90 3.92 -13.25 -9.31
C ALA A 90 2.64 -14.05 -9.64
N MET A 91 2.29 -14.24 -10.92
CA MET A 91 1.22 -15.15 -11.34
C MET A 91 1.60 -16.63 -11.22
N ALA A 92 2.89 -16.96 -11.36
CA ALA A 92 3.41 -18.33 -11.37
C ALA A 92 3.84 -18.76 -9.96
N LEU A 93 2.90 -18.73 -9.00
CA LEU A 93 3.15 -19.07 -7.60
C LEU A 93 3.88 -20.43 -7.48
N GLY A 94 5.15 -20.38 -7.06
CA GLY A 94 5.98 -21.56 -6.81
C GLY A 94 6.78 -22.11 -8.00
N SER A 95 6.74 -21.50 -9.19
CA SER A 95 7.54 -21.95 -10.35
C SER A 95 8.34 -20.82 -11.01
N SER A 96 9.47 -21.16 -11.62
CA SER A 96 10.26 -20.19 -12.39
C SER A 96 9.53 -19.86 -13.70
N ALA A 97 8.70 -18.82 -13.68
CA ALA A 97 8.01 -18.32 -14.85
C ALA A 97 8.99 -18.05 -16.00
N ILE A 98 8.73 -18.66 -17.16
CA ILE A 98 9.31 -18.24 -18.44
C ILE A 98 8.19 -17.56 -19.20
N CYS A 99 8.34 -16.26 -19.48
CA CYS A 99 7.42 -15.52 -20.32
C CYS A 99 7.90 -15.48 -21.76
N GLN A 100 6.98 -15.71 -22.69
CA GLN A 100 7.20 -15.45 -24.12
C GLN A 100 6.25 -14.33 -24.56
N PRO A 101 6.76 -13.19 -25.05
CA PRO A 101 5.91 -12.13 -25.59
C PRO A 101 5.15 -12.66 -26.81
N ILE A 102 3.82 -12.61 -26.75
CA ILE A 102 2.98 -12.85 -27.92
C ILE A 102 2.96 -11.55 -28.70
N ASN A 103 3.65 -11.54 -29.84
CA ASN A 103 3.93 -10.35 -30.63
C ASN A 103 2.60 -9.66 -31.04
N ASN A 104 2.36 -8.46 -30.52
CA ASN A 104 1.14 -7.70 -30.78
C ASN A 104 1.56 -6.25 -31.07
N ASP A 105 1.55 -5.86 -32.34
CA ASP A 105 2.14 -4.61 -32.87
C ASP A 105 1.36 -3.32 -32.49
N ARG A 106 0.70 -3.29 -31.32
CA ARG A 106 -0.31 -2.30 -30.94
C ARG A 106 0.05 -1.41 -29.75
N TYR A 107 1.15 -1.68 -29.05
CA TYR A 107 1.36 -1.12 -27.71
C TYR A 107 2.70 -0.39 -27.53
N GLU A 108 2.64 0.80 -26.94
CA GLU A 108 3.77 1.48 -26.28
C GLU A 108 4.03 0.92 -24.86
N VAL A 109 3.59 -0.33 -24.60
CA VAL A 109 4.02 -1.11 -23.44
C VAL A 109 5.41 -1.63 -23.78
N SER A 110 6.44 -1.03 -23.18
CA SER A 110 7.85 -1.20 -23.59
C SER A 110 8.41 -2.57 -23.19
N HIS A 111 8.04 -3.56 -24.02
CA HIS A 111 8.49 -4.95 -24.03
C HIS A 111 8.11 -5.78 -22.80
N VAL A 112 7.37 -6.88 -23.02
CA VAL A 112 7.35 -7.99 -22.04
C VAL A 112 8.70 -8.69 -22.13
N SER A 113 9.51 -8.57 -21.07
CA SER A 113 10.82 -9.23 -21.00
C SER A 113 10.67 -10.75 -20.93
N SER A 114 11.74 -11.48 -21.29
CA SER A 114 11.86 -12.92 -20.95
C SER A 114 11.75 -13.16 -19.44
N ASP A 115 12.04 -12.14 -18.63
CA ASP A 115 11.83 -12.09 -17.19
C ASP A 115 10.41 -11.68 -16.76
N CYS A 116 9.39 -11.77 -17.61
CA CYS A 116 7.99 -11.46 -17.27
C CYS A 116 7.72 -10.03 -16.74
N LEU A 117 8.70 -9.13 -16.86
CA LEU A 117 8.54 -7.72 -16.53
C LEU A 117 7.84 -6.99 -17.68
N VAL A 118 6.86 -6.16 -17.34
CA VAL A 118 6.09 -5.33 -18.26
C VAL A 118 6.32 -3.85 -17.91
N THR A 119 6.89 -3.11 -18.85
CA THR A 119 7.21 -1.69 -18.68
C THR A 119 6.04 -0.82 -19.12
N ILE A 120 5.62 0.12 -18.27
CA ILE A 120 4.44 0.97 -18.50
C ILE A 120 4.80 2.43 -18.30
N GLU A 121 4.67 3.23 -19.36
CA GLU A 121 5.10 4.64 -19.40
C GLU A 121 3.93 5.65 -19.34
N GLN A 122 2.71 5.18 -19.61
CA GLN A 122 1.52 6.03 -19.74
C GLN A 122 0.29 5.39 -19.06
N SER A 123 -0.72 6.21 -18.75
CA SER A 123 -1.97 5.74 -18.15
C SER A 123 -2.83 4.97 -19.15
N ILE A 124 -3.43 3.87 -18.68
CA ILE A 124 -4.21 2.91 -19.47
C ILE A 124 -5.52 2.67 -18.73
N ASP A 125 -6.67 2.98 -19.33
CA ASP A 125 -7.97 2.82 -18.67
C ASP A 125 -8.42 1.35 -18.62
N ALA A 126 -8.24 0.63 -19.73
CA ALA A 126 -8.33 -0.83 -19.85
C ALA A 126 -7.72 -1.27 -21.19
N ASP A 127 -6.79 -2.22 -21.16
CA ASP A 127 -6.19 -2.84 -22.35
C ASP A 127 -5.97 -4.34 -22.09
N VAL A 128 -5.78 -5.16 -23.13
CA VAL A 128 -5.61 -6.62 -22.97
C VAL A 128 -4.31 -7.08 -23.62
N ILE A 129 -3.40 -7.57 -22.78
CA ILE A 129 -2.10 -8.12 -23.19
C ILE A 129 -2.17 -9.64 -23.11
N ALA A 130 -2.02 -10.32 -24.25
CA ALA A 130 -1.80 -11.76 -24.25
C ALA A 130 -0.31 -12.06 -24.01
N THR A 131 -0.01 -12.96 -23.08
CA THR A 131 1.35 -13.44 -22.80
C THR A 131 1.34 -14.94 -22.56
N ALA A 132 2.41 -15.66 -22.89
CA ALA A 132 2.52 -17.07 -22.57
C ALA A 132 3.38 -17.25 -21.31
N ILE A 133 2.78 -17.72 -20.22
CA ILE A 133 3.45 -18.06 -18.95
C ILE A 133 3.49 -19.58 -18.86
N ASN A 134 4.69 -20.18 -18.78
CA ASN A 134 4.86 -21.64 -18.70
C ASN A 134 4.13 -22.41 -19.83
N ASN A 135 4.14 -21.87 -21.06
CA ASN A 135 3.41 -22.36 -22.25
C ASN A 135 1.86 -22.32 -22.14
N GLN A 136 1.29 -21.72 -21.10
CA GLN A 136 -0.15 -21.40 -21.06
C GLN A 136 -0.37 -19.95 -21.47
N THR A 137 -1.30 -19.74 -22.39
CA THR A 137 -1.72 -18.39 -22.81
C THR A 137 -2.55 -17.76 -21.71
N VAL A 138 -2.17 -16.54 -21.30
CA VAL A 138 -2.84 -15.74 -20.28
C VAL A 138 -3.21 -14.40 -20.90
N GLU A 139 -4.48 -14.02 -20.80
CA GLU A 139 -4.96 -12.68 -21.14
C GLU A 139 -4.94 -11.81 -19.88
N VAL A 140 -4.09 -10.77 -19.90
CA VAL A 140 -3.93 -9.82 -18.81
C VAL A 140 -4.64 -8.52 -19.17
N ALA A 141 -5.76 -8.27 -18.50
CA ALA A 141 -6.45 -6.98 -18.57
C ALA A 141 -5.68 -5.95 -17.74
N LEU A 142 -4.93 -5.08 -18.42
CA LEU A 142 -4.05 -4.08 -17.82
C LEU A 142 -4.78 -2.75 -17.62
N ARG A 143 -4.63 -2.17 -16.42
CA ARG A 143 -5.06 -0.81 -16.06
C ARG A 143 -3.89 -0.08 -15.40
N ALA A 144 -3.57 1.12 -15.88
CA ALA A 144 -2.48 1.94 -15.36
C ALA A 144 -3.01 3.30 -14.90
N LEU A 145 -3.08 3.49 -13.58
CA LEU A 145 -3.69 4.63 -12.93
C LEU A 145 -2.64 5.68 -12.58
N LYS A 146 -2.85 6.94 -12.99
CA LYS A 146 -1.97 8.05 -12.59
C LYS A 146 -2.33 8.57 -11.20
N ILE A 147 -1.35 8.64 -10.30
CA ILE A 147 -1.54 9.30 -9.01
C ILE A 147 -1.56 10.82 -9.21
N LEU A 148 -2.57 11.47 -8.64
CA LEU A 148 -2.77 12.92 -8.72
C LEU A 148 -2.67 13.53 -7.31
N PRO A 149 -2.04 14.70 -7.12
CA PRO A 149 -1.90 15.31 -5.79
C PRO A 149 -3.23 15.56 -5.05
N LYS A 150 -4.35 15.67 -5.79
CA LYS A 150 -5.71 15.78 -5.21
C LYS A 150 -6.20 14.52 -4.47
N LEU A 151 -5.52 13.38 -4.63
CA LEU A 151 -5.90 12.12 -4.00
C LEU A 151 -5.43 12.05 -2.55
N GLU A 152 -4.23 12.59 -2.25
CA GLU A 152 -3.61 12.53 -0.92
C GLU A 152 -4.44 13.28 0.14
N SER A 153 -5.11 14.38 -0.24
CA SER A 153 -5.96 15.18 0.66
C SER A 153 -7.23 14.48 1.15
N SER A 154 -7.56 13.29 0.63
CA SER A 154 -8.72 12.50 1.06
C SER A 154 -8.39 11.03 1.26
N MET A 155 -7.11 10.71 1.46
CA MET A 155 -6.69 9.33 1.73
C MET A 155 -7.23 8.82 3.06
N LEU A 156 -7.74 7.60 3.00
CA LEU A 156 -8.03 6.70 4.11
C LEU A 156 -6.78 5.85 4.33
N GLN A 157 -6.18 5.94 5.52
CA GLN A 157 -5.14 5.03 5.96
C GLN A 157 -5.80 3.80 6.60
N LEU A 158 -5.51 2.61 6.08
CA LEU A 158 -5.88 1.34 6.69
C LEU A 158 -4.64 0.67 7.25
N VAL A 159 -4.67 0.28 8.51
CA VAL A 159 -3.65 -0.56 9.12
C VAL A 159 -4.24 -1.95 9.30
N LEU A 160 -3.60 -2.95 8.71
CA LEU A 160 -4.10 -4.32 8.67
C LEU A 160 -2.95 -5.34 8.71
N TYR A 161 -3.28 -6.56 9.13
CA TYR A 161 -2.39 -7.71 9.04
C TYR A 161 -2.88 -8.65 7.94
N ALA A 162 -2.07 -8.89 6.93
CA ALA A 162 -2.41 -9.71 5.78
C ALA A 162 -1.14 -10.22 5.06
N LEU A 163 -1.28 -11.28 4.27
CA LEU A 163 -0.31 -11.60 3.22
C LEU A 163 -0.47 -10.62 2.05
N PRO A 164 0.58 -10.45 1.20
CA PRO A 164 0.47 -9.71 -0.05
C PRO A 164 -0.74 -10.13 -0.92
N SER A 165 -1.03 -11.43 -0.97
CA SER A 165 -2.20 -11.99 -1.67
C SER A 165 -3.53 -11.54 -1.08
N GLY A 166 -3.68 -11.54 0.26
CA GLY A 166 -4.90 -11.07 0.93
C GLY A 166 -5.19 -9.58 0.69
N ILE A 167 -4.17 -8.76 0.42
CA ILE A 167 -4.32 -7.35 0.05
C ILE A 167 -4.75 -7.21 -1.41
N ALA A 168 -4.17 -8.00 -2.33
CA ALA A 168 -4.62 -8.04 -3.73
C ALA A 168 -6.07 -8.55 -3.85
N GLU A 169 -6.46 -9.55 -3.07
CA GLU A 169 -7.85 -10.04 -2.95
C GLU A 169 -8.77 -8.93 -2.41
N LEU A 170 -8.38 -8.23 -1.33
CA LEU A 170 -9.16 -7.12 -0.76
C LEU A 170 -9.45 -6.03 -1.81
N LEU A 171 -8.43 -5.58 -2.53
CA LEU A 171 -8.56 -4.52 -3.53
C LEU A 171 -9.44 -4.96 -4.71
N SER A 172 -9.25 -6.19 -5.17
CA SER A 172 -10.04 -6.77 -6.27
C SER A 172 -11.51 -6.97 -5.87
N GLU A 173 -11.78 -7.43 -4.65
CA GLU A 173 -13.13 -7.65 -4.15
C GLU A 173 -13.87 -6.34 -3.83
N LEU A 174 -13.17 -5.32 -3.31
CA LEU A 174 -13.71 -3.96 -3.22
C LEU A 174 -14.11 -3.43 -4.61
N GLN A 175 -13.21 -3.52 -5.59
CA GLN A 175 -13.43 -3.05 -6.95
C GLN A 175 -14.53 -3.84 -7.68
N ARG A 176 -14.70 -5.12 -7.39
CA ARG A 176 -15.79 -5.98 -7.88
C ARG A 176 -17.13 -5.64 -7.24
N THR A 177 -17.15 -5.40 -5.93
CA THR A 177 -18.37 -5.14 -5.16
C THR A 177 -18.96 -3.76 -5.46
N TYR A 178 -18.13 -2.76 -5.67
CA TYR A 178 -18.54 -1.40 -6.02
C TYR A 178 -18.03 -1.03 -7.41
N ALA A 179 -18.62 -1.65 -8.44
CA ALA A 179 -18.22 -1.48 -9.83
C ALA A 179 -18.38 -0.04 -10.39
N ASP A 180 -19.14 0.82 -9.72
CA ASP A 180 -19.29 2.25 -10.05
C ASP A 180 -18.31 3.17 -9.30
N LEU A 181 -17.48 2.61 -8.41
CA LEU A 181 -16.40 3.31 -7.73
C LEU A 181 -15.04 2.86 -8.31
N THR A 182 -14.02 3.69 -8.18
CA THR A 182 -12.62 3.26 -8.44
C THR A 182 -11.79 3.42 -7.17
N PHE A 183 -11.12 2.33 -6.78
CA PHE A 183 -10.24 2.28 -5.62
C PHE A 183 -8.79 2.57 -6.05
N TYR A 184 -8.22 3.67 -5.55
CA TYR A 184 -6.84 4.06 -5.79
C TYR A 184 -6.00 3.79 -4.53
N PRO A 185 -5.29 2.66 -4.43
CA PRO A 185 -4.32 2.45 -3.38
C PRO A 185 -3.07 3.31 -3.69
N ILE A 186 -3.04 4.53 -3.17
CA ILE A 186 -2.00 5.55 -3.43
C ILE A 186 -0.62 5.03 -3.03
N ALA A 187 -0.53 4.37 -1.88
CA ALA A 187 0.71 3.76 -1.42
C ALA A 187 0.48 2.59 -0.46
N VAL A 188 1.51 1.77 -0.31
CA VAL A 188 1.57 0.67 0.64
C VAL A 188 2.89 0.72 1.43
N ASP A 189 2.87 0.37 2.71
CA ASP A 189 4.07 0.09 3.48
C ASP A 189 3.87 -1.18 4.32
N THR A 190 4.71 -2.18 4.11
CA THR A 190 4.61 -3.48 4.78
C THR A 190 5.83 -3.71 5.67
N VAL A 191 5.58 -3.78 6.98
CA VAL A 191 6.59 -4.12 7.99
C VAL A 191 6.30 -5.53 8.49
N THR A 192 7.08 -6.50 8.01
CA THR A 192 6.92 -7.95 8.24
C THR A 192 5.58 -8.49 7.71
N TYR A 193 4.49 -8.30 8.45
CA TYR A 193 3.12 -8.66 8.06
C TYR A 193 2.08 -7.58 8.43
N ARG A 194 2.53 -6.45 9.01
CA ARG A 194 1.69 -5.29 9.29
C ARG A 194 1.77 -4.35 8.09
N THR A 195 0.67 -4.20 7.40
CA THR A 195 0.57 -3.36 6.20
C THR A 195 -0.21 -2.10 6.52
N THR A 196 0.37 -0.97 6.14
CA THR A 196 -0.31 0.32 6.06
C THR A 196 -0.66 0.55 4.59
N LEU A 197 -1.95 0.61 4.28
CA LEU A 197 -2.47 0.86 2.93
C LEU A 197 -3.11 2.25 2.90
N LEU A 198 -2.63 3.13 2.03
CA LEU A 198 -3.23 4.45 1.79
C LEU A 198 -4.16 4.33 0.59
N LEU A 199 -5.45 4.57 0.80
CA LEU A 199 -6.50 4.35 -0.19
C LEU A 199 -7.31 5.63 -0.40
N THR A 200 -7.61 5.98 -1.64
CA THR A 200 -8.61 7.01 -1.98
C THR A 200 -9.63 6.42 -2.94
N ILE A 201 -10.89 6.81 -2.79
CA ILE A 201 -12.00 6.30 -3.62
C ILE A 201 -12.50 7.43 -4.52
N LEU A 202 -12.73 7.12 -5.78
CA LEU A 202 -13.38 8.01 -6.75
C LEU A 202 -14.79 7.48 -7.07
N ASP A 203 -15.73 8.40 -7.25
CA ASP A 203 -17.04 8.07 -7.81
C ASP A 203 -16.98 7.81 -9.33
N ARG A 204 -18.09 7.34 -9.90
CA ARG A 204 -18.30 7.16 -11.35
C ARG A 204 -18.03 8.39 -12.22
N ASN A 205 -17.93 9.59 -11.62
CA ASN A 205 -17.64 10.84 -12.31
C ASN A 205 -16.15 11.26 -12.14
N HIS A 206 -15.30 10.37 -11.62
CA HIS A 206 -13.90 10.61 -11.27
C HIS A 206 -13.69 11.73 -10.22
N LYS A 207 -14.71 11.98 -9.40
CA LYS A 207 -14.65 12.89 -8.27
C LYS A 207 -14.17 12.13 -7.03
N VAL A 208 -13.22 12.73 -6.32
CA VAL A 208 -12.70 12.20 -5.05
C VAL A 208 -13.81 12.20 -4.00
N ILE A 209 -14.06 11.03 -3.41
CA ILE A 209 -14.95 10.84 -2.27
C ILE A 209 -14.21 11.27 -1.00
N ALA A 210 -14.93 11.87 -0.04
CA ALA A 210 -14.29 12.34 1.20
C ALA A 210 -13.73 11.16 2.01
N ALA A 211 -12.65 11.38 2.76
CA ALA A 211 -12.00 10.32 3.55
C ALA A 211 -12.97 9.66 4.55
N LYS A 212 -13.91 10.42 5.12
CA LYS A 212 -14.95 9.92 6.03
C LYS A 212 -15.98 9.03 5.34
N ASP A 213 -16.44 9.40 4.15
CA ASP A 213 -17.37 8.57 3.39
C ASP A 213 -16.66 7.29 2.90
N SER A 214 -15.37 7.42 2.54
CA SER A 214 -14.51 6.28 2.16
C SER A 214 -14.31 5.29 3.31
N LEU A 215 -14.10 5.80 4.53
CA LEU A 215 -14.04 5.01 5.77
C LEU A 215 -15.31 4.16 5.95
N ASP A 216 -16.49 4.77 5.76
CA ASP A 216 -17.77 4.08 5.96
C ASP A 216 -18.06 3.06 4.84
N ILE A 217 -17.64 3.31 3.60
CA ILE A 217 -17.69 2.33 2.49
C ILE A 217 -16.84 1.09 2.84
N VAL A 218 -15.55 1.27 3.17
CA VAL A 218 -14.66 0.13 3.43
C VAL A 218 -15.02 -0.57 4.74
N ARG A 219 -15.47 0.15 5.77
CA ARG A 219 -16.03 -0.43 7.00
C ARG A 219 -17.22 -1.33 6.70
N SER A 220 -18.16 -0.87 5.87
CA SER A 220 -19.37 -1.61 5.51
C SER A 220 -19.04 -2.89 4.75
N PHE A 221 -18.08 -2.82 3.81
CA PHE A 221 -17.56 -4.00 3.10
C PHE A 221 -16.99 -5.04 4.08
N LEU A 222 -16.02 -4.64 4.92
CA LEU A 222 -15.34 -5.55 5.84
C LEU A 222 -16.27 -6.16 6.91
N GLN A 223 -17.34 -5.46 7.29
CA GLN A 223 -18.35 -5.96 8.23
C GLN A 223 -19.33 -6.95 7.61
N LYS A 224 -19.60 -6.86 6.31
CA LYS A 224 -20.65 -7.63 5.64
C LYS A 224 -20.24 -9.06 5.33
N ASP A 225 -19.01 -9.24 4.87
CA ASP A 225 -18.55 -10.48 4.23
C ASP A 225 -17.49 -11.26 5.04
N GLU A 226 -17.28 -10.88 6.31
CA GLU A 226 -16.31 -11.49 7.27
C GLU A 226 -14.91 -11.74 6.63
N PHE A 227 -14.41 -10.75 5.86
CA PHE A 227 -13.29 -10.91 4.92
C PHE A 227 -12.05 -11.57 5.58
N PRO A 228 -11.80 -12.88 5.35
CA PRO A 228 -10.99 -13.67 6.26
C PRO A 228 -9.48 -13.51 6.01
N HIS A 229 -9.11 -12.94 4.87
CA HIS A 229 -7.73 -12.78 4.40
C HIS A 229 -7.00 -11.59 5.03
N ILE A 230 -7.70 -10.75 5.82
CA ILE A 230 -7.11 -9.64 6.57
C ILE A 230 -7.59 -9.63 8.02
N LEU A 231 -6.77 -9.06 8.90
CA LEU A 231 -7.18 -8.60 10.22
C LEU A 231 -6.96 -7.09 10.31
N LEU A 232 -8.05 -6.31 10.39
CA LEU A 232 -7.99 -4.86 10.50
C LEU A 232 -7.54 -4.44 11.91
N GLU A 233 -6.48 -3.63 12.00
CA GLU A 233 -5.97 -3.03 13.25
C GLU A 233 -6.61 -1.66 13.49
N SER A 234 -6.54 -0.76 12.51
CA SER A 234 -7.12 0.58 12.59
C SER A 234 -7.46 1.16 11.21
N MET A 235 -8.26 2.24 11.21
CA MET A 235 -8.48 3.09 10.04
C MET A 235 -8.48 4.56 10.46
N GLU A 236 -7.77 5.39 9.71
CA GLU A 236 -7.58 6.82 10.00
C GLU A 236 -7.86 7.66 8.75
N THR A 237 -8.56 8.79 8.91
CA THR A 237 -9.00 9.65 7.80
C THR A 237 -8.36 11.04 7.79
N ASP A 238 -7.58 11.36 8.83
CA ASP A 238 -6.98 12.67 9.05
C ASP A 238 -5.68 12.51 9.85
N LEU A 239 -4.54 12.55 9.16
CA LEU A 239 -3.23 12.49 9.79
C LEU A 239 -2.86 13.80 10.51
N CYS A 240 -3.60 14.88 10.25
CA CYS A 240 -3.43 16.18 10.88
C CYS A 240 -4.20 16.34 12.21
N ALA A 241 -5.06 15.40 12.58
CA ALA A 241 -5.96 15.52 13.73
C ALA A 241 -5.27 15.85 15.07
N ASN A 242 -4.03 15.36 15.27
CA ASN A 242 -3.22 15.59 16.48
C ASN A 242 -2.00 16.49 16.21
N ILE A 243 -1.96 17.20 15.08
CA ILE A 243 -0.81 17.98 14.63
C ILE A 243 -1.13 19.48 14.69
N THR A 244 -0.31 20.22 15.42
CA THR A 244 -0.40 21.68 15.50
C THR A 244 0.81 22.31 14.82
N CYS A 245 0.57 23.06 13.75
CA CYS A 245 1.59 23.87 13.07
C CYS A 245 1.76 25.21 13.82
N ALA A 246 2.99 25.58 14.13
CA ALA A 246 3.32 26.88 14.71
C ALA A 246 3.06 28.02 13.71
N ASN A 247 3.04 29.26 14.24
CA ASN A 247 2.93 30.49 13.46
C ASN A 247 1.76 30.52 12.45
N ALA A 248 0.67 29.82 12.80
CA ALA A 248 -0.53 29.63 11.98
C ALA A 248 -0.24 29.07 10.57
N GLY A 249 0.73 28.15 10.47
CA GLY A 249 0.89 27.25 9.33
C GLY A 249 -0.31 26.31 9.17
N VAL A 250 -0.43 25.67 8.01
CA VAL A 250 -1.56 24.80 7.67
C VAL A 250 -1.07 23.36 7.59
N CYS A 251 -1.61 22.47 8.41
CA CYS A 251 -1.29 21.04 8.29
C CYS A 251 -1.90 20.47 7.00
N ARG A 252 -1.11 19.67 6.27
CA ARG A 252 -1.55 18.86 5.14
C ARG A 252 -0.99 17.46 5.28
N GLN A 253 -1.87 16.48 5.11
CA GLN A 253 -1.44 15.10 4.91
C GLN A 253 -0.91 14.91 3.48
N ARG A 254 0.19 14.16 3.36
CA ARG A 254 0.93 13.88 2.11
C ARG A 254 1.49 12.47 2.17
N VAL A 255 1.95 11.94 1.04
CA VAL A 255 2.68 10.65 1.01
C VAL A 255 4.18 10.87 0.82
N LEU A 256 5.00 10.14 1.59
CA LEU A 256 6.44 10.00 1.35
C LEU A 256 6.70 8.67 0.63
N TYR A 257 6.91 8.73 -0.68
CA TYR A 257 7.20 7.57 -1.51
C TYR A 257 8.65 7.10 -1.35
N LYS A 258 8.87 5.79 -1.50
CA LYS A 258 10.18 5.11 -1.35
C LYS A 258 10.87 4.82 -2.70
N ASN A 259 10.42 5.47 -3.79
CA ASN A 259 10.89 5.31 -5.17
C ASN A 259 10.98 3.83 -5.63
N ARG A 260 9.98 3.04 -5.25
CA ARG A 260 9.82 1.63 -5.63
C ARG A 260 8.34 1.25 -5.52
N SER A 261 7.91 0.19 -6.22
CA SER A 261 6.56 -0.36 -6.13
C SER A 261 6.61 -1.80 -5.61
N LEU A 262 5.56 -2.18 -4.88
CA LEU A 262 5.32 -3.51 -4.38
C LEU A 262 4.27 -4.22 -5.24
N THR A 263 4.66 -5.32 -5.87
CA THR A 263 3.73 -6.22 -6.56
C THR A 263 3.01 -7.10 -5.54
N LEU A 264 1.68 -7.03 -5.54
CA LEU A 264 0.78 -7.89 -4.77
C LEU A 264 0.02 -8.77 -5.76
N ALA A 265 0.01 -10.09 -5.56
CA ALA A 265 -0.64 -11.02 -6.48
C ALA A 265 -1.54 -12.03 -5.78
N ALA A 266 -2.66 -12.31 -6.42
CA ALA A 266 -3.67 -13.28 -6.03
C ALA A 266 -4.26 -13.97 -7.29
N PRO A 267 -5.00 -15.07 -7.15
CA PRO A 267 -5.70 -15.72 -8.26
C PRO A 267 -6.48 -14.69 -9.09
N GLY A 268 -6.10 -14.54 -10.36
CA GLY A 268 -6.74 -13.65 -11.32
C GLY A 268 -6.55 -12.15 -11.07
N SER A 269 -5.67 -11.73 -10.13
CA SER A 269 -5.42 -10.30 -9.89
C SER A 269 -3.98 -9.96 -9.46
N ILE A 270 -3.45 -8.88 -10.02
CA ILE A 270 -2.15 -8.30 -9.67
C ILE A 270 -2.31 -6.80 -9.43
N TRP A 271 -1.67 -6.29 -8.38
CA TRP A 271 -1.61 -4.89 -8.06
C TRP A 271 -0.15 -4.46 -7.89
N SER A 272 0.35 -3.56 -8.75
CA SER A 272 1.64 -2.88 -8.53
C SER A 272 1.38 -1.55 -7.85
N ILE A 273 1.70 -1.47 -6.56
CA ILE A 273 1.36 -0.33 -5.70
C ILE A 273 2.65 0.34 -5.21
N PRO A 274 2.82 1.64 -5.41
CA PRO A 274 3.97 2.38 -4.91
C PRO A 274 4.18 2.20 -3.42
N GLU A 275 5.43 2.00 -3.01
CA GLU A 275 5.76 1.98 -1.59
C GLU A 275 5.85 3.40 -1.03
N GLY A 276 5.18 3.64 0.10
CA GLY A 276 5.16 4.95 0.73
C GLY A 276 4.35 5.01 2.01
N VAL A 277 4.63 6.01 2.82
CA VAL A 277 3.97 6.22 4.12
C VAL A 277 3.22 7.55 4.15
N GLY A 278 2.04 7.55 4.79
CA GLY A 278 1.27 8.74 5.02
C GLY A 278 1.92 9.57 6.11
N VAL A 279 2.09 10.88 5.88
CA VAL A 279 2.64 11.82 6.87
C VAL A 279 1.82 13.09 6.93
N ALA A 280 1.80 13.72 8.10
CA ALA A 280 1.42 15.12 8.24
C ALA A 280 2.63 16.03 8.02
N ARG A 281 2.44 17.12 7.27
CA ARG A 281 3.43 18.17 7.03
C ARG A 281 2.79 19.54 7.22
N CYS A 282 3.51 20.49 7.79
CA CYS A 282 3.05 21.86 7.90
C CYS A 282 3.47 22.69 6.68
N ASP A 283 2.48 23.26 5.98
CA ASP A 283 2.71 24.29 4.97
C ASP A 283 2.85 25.64 5.68
N CYS A 284 4.08 26.14 5.75
CA CYS A 284 4.42 27.35 6.51
C CYS A 284 4.02 28.65 5.79
N LYS A 285 3.61 29.64 6.58
CA LYS A 285 3.38 31.01 6.08
C LYS A 285 4.70 31.68 5.68
N PRO A 286 4.65 32.67 4.77
CA PRO A 286 5.81 33.50 4.46
C PRO A 286 6.47 34.06 5.73
N GLY A 287 7.80 34.06 5.77
CA GLY A 287 8.58 34.41 6.97
C GLY A 287 8.87 33.26 7.94
N PHE A 288 8.27 32.07 7.77
CA PHE A 288 8.50 30.91 8.64
C PHE A 288 9.04 29.69 7.88
N THR A 289 9.72 28.79 8.61
CA THR A 289 10.35 27.55 8.11
C THR A 289 10.40 26.50 9.24
N GLY A 290 11.07 25.36 9.00
CA GLY A 290 11.07 24.22 9.92
C GLY A 290 9.94 23.23 9.62
N GLU A 291 10.04 22.02 10.18
CA GLU A 291 9.05 20.94 9.94
C GLU A 291 7.66 21.29 10.47
N TRP A 292 7.61 22.07 11.56
CA TRP A 292 6.39 22.47 12.26
C TRP A 292 6.12 23.98 12.16
N CYS A 293 6.83 24.69 11.29
CA CYS A 293 6.77 26.14 11.09
C CYS A 293 7.18 26.99 12.30
N ASP A 294 8.01 26.42 13.16
CA ASP A 294 8.52 26.98 14.42
C ASP A 294 9.71 27.92 14.23
N ASP A 295 10.50 27.74 13.17
CA ASP A 295 11.61 28.63 12.82
C ASP A 295 11.16 29.89 12.08
N VAL A 296 11.78 31.03 12.38
CA VAL A 296 11.68 32.26 11.58
C VAL A 296 12.73 32.19 10.46
N LYS A 297 12.34 32.50 9.22
CA LYS A 297 13.29 32.64 8.10
C LYS A 297 14.26 33.78 8.42
N LYS A 298 15.55 33.47 8.45
CA LYS A 298 16.64 34.43 8.76
C LYS A 298 16.88 35.48 7.67
N CYS A 299 16.13 35.40 6.57
CA CYS A 299 16.15 36.34 5.46
C CYS A 299 14.71 36.72 5.10
N ASP A 300 14.44 38.02 5.21
CA ASP A 300 13.32 38.74 4.62
C ASP A 300 13.87 39.99 3.90
N ASP A 301 13.01 40.73 3.18
CA ASP A 301 13.44 41.93 2.45
C ASP A 301 13.95 43.07 3.37
N VAL A 302 13.68 42.98 4.69
CA VAL A 302 14.12 43.96 5.70
C VAL A 302 15.52 43.63 6.22
N THR A 303 15.85 42.34 6.35
CA THR A 303 17.18 41.84 6.75
C THR A 303 18.13 41.64 5.56
N CYS A 304 17.61 41.57 4.34
CA CYS A 304 18.37 41.43 3.09
C CYS A 304 18.10 42.57 2.07
N PRO A 305 18.15 43.86 2.45
CA PRO A 305 17.68 44.98 1.61
C PRO A 305 18.44 45.16 0.28
N ASN A 306 19.66 44.61 0.18
CA ASN A 306 20.51 44.67 -1.00
C ASN A 306 20.86 43.26 -1.54
N GLY A 307 19.95 42.29 -1.39
CA GLY A 307 20.15 40.92 -1.87
C GLY A 307 18.82 40.22 -2.17
N LYS A 308 18.91 38.92 -2.46
CA LYS A 308 17.76 38.03 -2.68
C LYS A 308 17.83 36.89 -1.67
N CYS A 309 16.71 36.62 -1.01
CA CYS A 309 16.59 35.45 -0.16
C CYS A 309 16.49 34.17 -1.00
N THR A 310 17.30 33.16 -0.66
CA THR A 310 17.16 31.81 -1.22
C THR A 310 15.89 31.13 -0.68
N LEU A 311 15.47 30.05 -1.33
CA LEU A 311 14.41 29.18 -0.81
C LEU A 311 14.76 28.60 0.59
N GLY A 312 16.05 28.44 0.89
CA GLY A 312 16.57 28.01 2.20
C GLY A 312 16.63 29.11 3.27
N GLY A 313 16.40 30.37 2.92
CA GLY A 313 16.43 31.50 3.88
C GLY A 313 17.80 32.15 4.06
N ASP A 314 18.73 31.96 3.12
CA ASP A 314 20.03 32.67 3.08
C ASP A 314 19.93 33.94 2.24
N CYS A 315 20.60 35.01 2.66
CA CYS A 315 20.69 36.27 1.90
C CYS A 315 21.87 36.22 0.91
N ILE A 316 21.58 36.07 -0.39
CA ILE A 316 22.60 36.21 -1.45
C ILE A 316 22.59 37.66 -1.95
N ARG A 317 23.71 38.36 -1.84
CA ARG A 317 23.89 39.67 -2.49
C ARG A 317 24.41 39.47 -3.91
N ASP A 318 23.74 40.06 -4.90
CA ASP A 318 24.27 40.12 -6.26
C ASP A 318 25.54 41.00 -6.26
N CYS A 319 26.71 40.41 -6.47
CA CYS A 319 27.96 41.16 -6.52
C CYS A 319 28.02 42.04 -7.78
N GLU A 320 27.77 43.34 -7.63
CA GLU A 320 28.03 44.32 -8.68
C GLU A 320 29.54 44.44 -8.98
N LYS A 321 29.99 43.68 -9.98
CA LYS A 321 31.05 44.01 -10.97
C LYS A 321 32.34 44.73 -10.48
N THR A 322 32.86 44.46 -9.29
CA THR A 322 34.21 44.94 -8.88
C THR A 322 35.04 43.95 -8.06
N CYS A 323 34.97 42.65 -8.35
CA CYS A 323 36.05 41.75 -7.95
C CYS A 323 37.26 41.94 -8.90
N LYS A 324 38.28 42.68 -8.46
CA LYS A 324 39.61 42.62 -9.11
C LYS A 324 40.26 41.25 -8.84
N LYS A 325 41.10 40.83 -9.79
CA LYS A 325 41.91 39.60 -9.74
C LYS A 325 42.73 39.48 -8.45
#